data_AF-A0AAW3XLM2-F1
#
_entry.id   AF-A0AAW3XLM2-F1
#
_cell.length_a   1.000
_cell.length_b   1.000
_cell.length_c   1.000
_cell.angle_alpha   90.00
_cell.angle_beta   90.00
_cell.angle_gamma   90.00
#
_symmetry.space_group_name_H-M   'P 1'
#
loop_
_entity.id
_entity.type
_entity.pdbx_description
1 polymer ?
#
loop_
_entity_poly.entity_id
_entity_poly.type
_entity_poly.pdbx_seq_one_letter_code
_entity_poly.pdbx_strand_id
1 'polypeptide(L)' 'SLNSEQIAELKRRVAAGDQKTLVARDFGISRETLYQYLRED' A
#
# COMPACT_ATOMS: atom_id res chain seq x y z
N SER A 1 10.43 0.73 5.89
CA SER A 1 10.15 0.66 4.45
C SER A 1 9.80 -0.75 4.07
N LEU A 2 8.79 -0.94 3.23
CA LEU A 2 8.38 -2.26 2.73
C LEU A 2 9.36 -2.75 1.66
N ASN A 3 9.45 -4.07 1.49
CA ASN A 3 10.20 -4.66 0.38
C ASN A 3 9.37 -4.65 -0.92
N SER A 4 9.99 -4.98 -2.05
CA SER A 4 9.33 -4.94 -3.37
C SER A 4 8.11 -5.84 -3.47
N GLU A 5 8.12 -7.02 -2.83
CA GLU A 5 6.97 -7.94 -2.84
C GLU A 5 5.78 -7.38 -2.06
N GLN A 6 6.04 -6.80 -0.88
CA GLN A 6 5.03 -6.12 -0.07
C GLN A 6 4.44 -4.90 -0.77
N ILE A 7 5.28 -4.12 -1.49
CA ILE A 7 4.81 -2.98 -2.29
C ILE A 7 3.92 -3.46 -3.43
N ALA A 8 4.30 -4.54 -4.13
CA ALA A 8 3.48 -5.11 -5.20
C ALA A 8 2.12 -5.61 -4.69
N GLU A 9 2.10 -6.30 -3.55
CA GLU A 9 0.86 -6.77 -2.92
C GLU A 9 -0.03 -5.61 -2.45
N LEU A 10 0.56 -4.60 -1.82
CA LEU A 10 -0.11 -3.37 -1.42
C LEU A 10 -0.77 -2.67 -2.62
N LYS A 11 -0.03 -2.50 -3.73
CA LYS A 11 -0.55 -1.92 -4.98
C LYS A 11 -1.70 -2.78 -5.53
N ARG A 12 -1.56 -4.11 -5.53
CA ARG A 12 -2.57 -5.06 -6.01
C ARG A 12 -3.88 -4.97 -5.23
N ARG A 13 -3.83 -4.94 -3.89
CA ARG A 13 -5.03 -4.83 -3.04
C ARG A 13 -5.75 -3.50 -3.27
N VAL A 14 -5.01 -2.41 -3.35
CA VAL A 14 -5.60 -1.10 -3.66
C VAL A 14 -6.25 -1.09 -5.05
N ALA A 15 -5.64 -1.74 -6.04
CA ALA A 15 -6.21 -1.88 -7.39
C ALA A 15 -7.44 -2.80 -7.43
N ALA A 16 -7.49 -3.83 -6.57
CA ALA A 16 -8.64 -4.71 -6.40
C ALA A 16 -9.84 -4.03 -5.71
N GLY A 17 -9.66 -2.82 -5.18
CA GLY A 17 -10.71 -2.03 -4.55
C GLY A 17 -10.71 -2.06 -3.02
N ASP A 18 -9.72 -2.68 -2.38
CA ASP A 18 -9.57 -2.61 -0.92
C ASP A 18 -9.50 -1.14 -0.46
N GLN A 19 -10.09 -0.88 0.72
CA GLN A 19 -9.98 0.43 1.34
C GLN A 19 -8.53 0.72 1.72
N LYS A 20 -8.01 1.82 1.18
CA LYS A 20 -6.65 2.33 1.41
C LYS A 20 -6.29 2.46 2.90
N THR A 21 -7.27 2.83 3.73
CA THR A 21 -7.13 2.91 5.20
C THR A 21 -6.87 1.54 5.85
N LEU A 22 -7.53 0.48 5.37
CA LEU A 22 -7.32 -0.87 5.87
C LEU A 22 -5.99 -1.42 5.35
N VAL A 23 -5.68 -1.23 4.06
CA VAL A 23 -4.39 -1.64 3.49
C VAL A 23 -3.24 -1.00 4.25
N ALA A 24 -3.27 0.32 4.51
CA ALA A 24 -2.22 0.99 5.27
C ALA A 24 -2.02 0.39 6.67
N ARG A 25 -3.13 0.08 7.38
CA ARG A 25 -3.08 -0.55 8.71
C ARG A 25 -2.51 -1.97 8.66
N ASP A 26 -2.91 -2.75 7.66
CA ASP A 26 -2.48 -4.14 7.48
C ASP A 26 -0.97 -4.24 7.24
N PHE A 27 -0.42 -3.30 6.48
CA PHE A 27 1.03 -3.18 6.25
C PHE A 27 1.77 -2.39 7.34
N GLY A 28 1.09 -1.94 8.40
CA GLY A 28 1.71 -1.20 9.51
C GLY A 28 2.28 0.17 9.11
N ILE A 29 1.73 0.80 8.07
CA ILE A 29 2.20 2.09 7.53
C ILE A 29 1.15 3.20 7.67
N SER A 30 1.62 4.44 7.62
CA SER A 30 0.75 5.61 7.52
C SER A 30 0.05 5.69 6.16
N ARG A 31 -1.10 6.37 6.11
CA ARG A 31 -1.79 6.67 4.84
C ARG A 31 -0.89 7.45 3.87
N GLU A 32 -0.07 8.36 4.38
CA GLU A 32 0.88 9.13 3.57
C GLU A 32 1.89 8.20 2.89
N THR A 33 2.49 7.27 3.63
CA THR A 33 3.41 6.26 3.10
C THR A 33 2.74 5.36 2.07
N LEU A 34 1.47 4.97 2.29
CA LEU A 34 0.69 4.25 1.28
C LEU A 34 0.62 5.08 -0.02
N TYR A 35 0.30 6.37 0.06
CA TYR A 35 0.25 7.23 -1.13
C TYR A 35 1.60 7.43 -1.81
N GLN A 36 2.72 7.41 -1.06
CA GLN A 36 4.05 7.41 -1.67
C GLN A 36 4.24 6.14 -2.53
N TYR A 37 4.00 4.96 -1.97
CA TYR A 37 4.11 3.70 -2.72
C TYR A 37 3.12 3.57 -3.88
N LEU A 38 1.98 4.25 -3.84
CA LEU A 38 1.02 4.28 -4.96
C LEU A 38 1.41 5.27 -6.07
N ARG A 39 2.30 6.23 -5.80
CA ARG A 39 2.78 7.22 -6.78
C ARG A 39 4.09 6.82 -7.44
N GLU A 40 4.93 6.09 -6.71
CA GLU A 40 6.14 5.50 -7.26
C GLU A 40 5.74 4.30 -8.12
N ASP A 41 5.97 4.37 -9.44
CA ASP A 41 5.82 3.23 -10.35
C ASP A 41 6.98 2.25 -10.16
#